data_AF-A0A4R3KF85-F1
#
_entry.id   AF-A0A4R3KF85-F1
#
_cell.length_a   1.000
_cell.length_b   1.000
_cell.length_c   1.000
_cell.angle_alpha   90.00
_cell.angle_beta   90.00
_cell.angle_gamma   90.00
#
_symmetry.space_group_name_H-M   'P 1'
#
loop_
_entity.id
_entity.type
_entity.pdbx_description
1 polymer ?
#
loop_
_entity_poly.entity_id
_entity_poly.type
_entity_poly.pdbx_seq_one_letter_code
_entity_poly.pdbx_strand_id
1 'polypeptide(L)' 'MTDEVRDKLQKRIEELKRRMNYDANDLDYETHLHMMRDLQRILDSSKSVN' A
#
# COMPACT_ATOMS: atom_id res chain seq x y z
N MET A 1 -10.47 6.30 11.21
CA MET A 1 -10.53 5.89 9.78
C MET A 1 -11.77 5.05 9.59
N THR A 2 -12.59 5.31 8.57
CA THR A 2 -13.79 4.49 8.30
C THR A 2 -13.41 3.19 7.60
N ASP A 3 -14.28 2.17 7.68
CA ASP A 3 -14.03 0.87 7.06
C ASP A 3 -13.97 0.95 5.53
N GLU A 4 -14.75 1.85 4.92
CA GLU A 4 -14.69 2.09 3.47
C GLU A 4 -13.32 2.66 3.04
N VAL A 5 -12.76 3.60 3.81
CA VAL A 5 -11.44 4.17 3.53
C VAL A 5 -10.35 3.12 3.75
N ARG A 6 -10.49 2.27 4.78
CA ARG A 6 -9.59 1.14 5.03
C ARG A 6 -9.58 0.16 3.86
N ASP A 7 -10.75 -0.22 3.36
CA ASP A 7 -10.90 -1.15 2.23
C ASP A 7 -10.29 -0.60 0.95
N LYS A 8 -10.51 0.69 0.66
CA LYS A 8 -9.88 1.37 -0.50
C LYS A 8 -8.36 1.37 -0.41
N LEU A 9 -7.80 1.66 0.76
CA LEU A 9 -6.34 1.64 0.99
C LEU A 9 -5.77 0.23 0.84
N GLN A 10 -6.45 -0.78 1.38
CA GLN A 10 -6.04 -2.19 1.25
C GLN A 10 -6.07 -2.64 -0.21
N LYS A 11 -7.14 -2.32 -0.96
CA LYS A 11 -7.20 -2.61 -2.41
C LYS A 11 -6.04 -1.99 -3.17
N ARG A 12 -5.68 -0.75 -2.84
CA ARG A 12 -4.55 -0.06 -3.48
C ARG A 12 -3.21 -0.73 -3.17
N ILE A 13 -3.00 -1.20 -1.95
CA ILE A 13 -1.80 -1.97 -1.57
C ILE A 13 -1.72 -3.27 -2.37
N GLU A 14 -2.82 -4.00 -2.52
CA GLU A 14 -2.85 -5.26 -3.28
C GLU A 14 -2.60 -5.04 -4.78
N GLU A 15 -3.07 -3.93 -5.35
CA GLU A 15 -2.71 -3.53 -6.72
C GLU A 15 -1.22 -3.24 -6.88
N LEU A 16 -0.62 -2.50 -5.94
CA LEU A 16 0.82 -2.19 -5.97
C LEU A 16 1.66 -3.47 -5.84
N LYS A 17 1.30 -4.38 -4.93
CA LYS A 17 1.96 -5.69 -4.81
C LYS A 17 1.90 -6.49 -6.10
N ARG A 18 0.74 -6.51 -6.77
CA ARG A 18 0.60 -7.20 -8.07
C ARG A 18 1.51 -6.57 -9.12
N ARG A 19 1.53 -5.24 -9.24
CA ARG A 19 2.40 -4.52 -10.19
C ARG A 19 3.88 -4.79 -9.94
N MET A 20 4.32 -4.71 -8.68
CA MET A 20 5.71 -5.00 -8.30
C MET A 20 6.17 -6.42 -8.66
N ASN A 21 5.27 -7.41 -8.70
CA ASN A 21 5.62 -8.76 -9.17
C ASN A 21 5.90 -8.81 -10.69
N TYR A 22 5.29 -7.91 -11.48
CA TYR A 22 5.54 -7.78 -12.91
C TYR A 22 6.70 -6.83 -13.21
N ASP A 23 6.84 -5.77 -12.41
CA ASP A 23 7.80 -4.68 -12.59
C ASP A 23 9.11 -4.92 -11.81
N ALA A 24 9.37 -6.15 -11.35
CA ALA A 24 10.53 -6.48 -10.50
C ALA A 24 11.90 -6.16 -11.16
N ASN A 25 11.93 -5.96 -12.47
CA ASN A 25 13.10 -5.55 -13.25
C ASN A 25 13.02 -4.11 -13.78
N ASP A 26 12.00 -3.35 -13.39
CA ASP A 26 11.75 -1.99 -13.87
C ASP A 26 12.14 -0.94 -12.81
N LEU A 27 12.49 0.26 -13.29
CA LEU A 27 12.88 1.40 -12.49
C LEU A 27 11.77 1.82 -11.50
N ASP A 28 10.53 1.49 -11.81
CA ASP A 28 9.34 1.81 -11.01
C ASP A 28 9.14 0.93 -9.79
N TYR A 29 9.90 -0.18 -9.64
CA TYR A 29 9.78 -1.09 -8.50
C TYR A 29 9.97 -0.37 -7.16
N GLU A 30 11.04 0.43 -7.02
CA GLU A 30 11.34 1.15 -5.78
C GLU A 30 10.27 2.20 -5.48
N THR A 31 9.77 2.90 -6.50
CA THR A 31 8.67 3.86 -6.36
C THR A 31 7.41 3.16 -5.83
N HIS A 32 7.05 2.00 -6.39
CA HIS A 32 5.90 1.23 -5.96
C HIS A 32 6.07 0.64 -4.54
N LEU A 33 7.28 0.21 -4.20
CA LEU A 33 7.63 -0.24 -2.85
C LEU A 33 7.48 0.87 -1.82
N HIS A 34 7.98 2.08 -2.12
CA HIS A 34 7.83 3.24 -1.24
C HIS A 34 6.37 3.61 -1.03
N MET A 35 5.59 3.71 -2.12
CA MET A 35 4.15 4.00 -2.04
C MET A 35 3.41 2.95 -1.21
N MET A 36 3.71 1.65 -1.37
CA MET A 36 3.10 0.58 -0.59
C MET A 36 3.39 0.74 0.91
N ARG A 37 4.63 1.05 1.28
CA ARG A 37 5.05 1.21 2.69
C ARG A 37 4.37 2.40 3.35
N ASP A 38 4.19 3.50 2.64
CA ASP A 38 3.49 4.67 3.17
C ASP A 38 2.00 4.40 3.38
N LEU A 39 1.33 3.73 2.43
CA LEU A 39 -0.06 3.31 2.61
C LEU A 39 -0.22 2.34 3.79
N GLN A 40 0.71 1.40 3.96
CA GLN A 40 0.71 0.48 5.09
C GLN A 40 0.92 1.22 6.42
N ARG A 41 1.81 2.23 6.46
CA ARG A 41 2.02 3.06 7.65
C ARG A 41 0.75 3.83 8.05
N ILE A 42 -0.01 4.35 7.08
CA ILE A 42 -1.30 5.02 7.33
C ILE A 42 -2.32 4.04 7.93
N LEU A 43 -2.37 2.81 7.40
CA LEU A 43 -3.23 1.77 7.96
C LEU A 43 -2.82 1.40 9.38
N ASP A 44 -1.53 1.26 9.65
CA ASP A 44 -1.02 0.85 10.96
C ASP A 44 -1.17 1.97 12.00
N SER A 45 -0.93 3.23 11.63
CA SER A 45 -1.16 4.38 12.52
C SER A 45 -2.63 4.55 12.87
N SER A 46 -3.54 4.16 11.98
CA SER A 46 -4.98 4.18 12.24
C SER A 46 -5.45 3.06 13.18
N LYS A 47 -4.66 1.98 13.34
CA LYS A 47 -4.92 0.88 14.28
C LYS A 47 -4.34 1.15 15.67
N SER A 48 -3.29 1.97 15.74
CA SER A 48 -2.57 2.27 16.98
C SER A 48 -3.21 3.37 17.84
N VAL A 49 -4.42 3.83 17.49
CA VAL A 49 -5.27 4.63 18.38
C VAL A 49 -6.33 3.69 18.93
N ASN A 50 -5.98 2.99 20.00
CA ASN A 50 -6.88 2.30 20.90
C ASN A 50 -6.48 2.69 22.32
#